data_AF-Q5W5V2-F1
#
_entry.id   AF-Q5W5V2-F1
#
_cell.length_a   1.000
_cell.length_b   1.000
_cell.length_c   1.000
_cell.angle_alpha   90.00
_cell.angle_beta   90.00
_cell.angle_gamma   90.00
#
_symmetry.space_group_name_H-M   'P 1'
#
loop_
_entity.id
_entity.type
_entity.pdbx_description
1 polymer ?
#
loop_
_entity_poly.entity_id
_entity_poly.type
_entity_poly.pdbx_seq_one_letter_code
_entity_poly.pdbx_strand_id
1 'polypeptide(L)'
;MAYKIGNNSQWLLAKNAKLVKKTAATQNYVTATMKMPSGYTKASLLQAYKGKPSASFIQACMKGMEQNDFSRVSSGESKADQKMINLADLSASEQKELAEFSLCLINSARSQLGLKPWVYSSGVESLANSIAQEYEQNGKSIKDGDHYVAGIVRACKKHGLELNDNYVEDMAGFSTNKKIMSMAEMKRNIYFGLKQMIFGFAGAGENQRNDKSLYREWEHAGDLFNTQGSRHDGDYNYYGFSISKTGNIYSMHFISVPSFVVNSSEYNKNFKI
;
A
#
# COMPACT_ATOMS: atom_id res chain seq x y z
N MET A 1 -6.68 -13.38 -18.29
CA MET A 1 -6.39 -13.66 -16.88
C MET A 1 -5.87 -12.37 -16.24
N ALA A 2 -6.68 -11.76 -15.38
CA ALA A 2 -6.16 -10.81 -14.40
C ALA A 2 -5.27 -11.55 -13.41
N TYR A 3 -4.23 -10.91 -12.89
CA TYR A 3 -3.28 -11.57 -11.99
C TYR A 3 -3.74 -11.39 -10.57
N LYS A 4 -4.05 -12.53 -9.96
CA LYS A 4 -4.45 -12.59 -8.56
C LYS A 4 -3.24 -12.23 -7.72
N ILE A 5 -3.44 -11.42 -6.69
CA ILE A 5 -2.48 -11.38 -5.58
C ILE A 5 -2.34 -12.81 -5.06
N GLY A 6 -1.11 -13.29 -4.90
CA GLY A 6 -0.86 -14.71 -4.69
C GLY A 6 -1.54 -15.25 -3.42
N ASN A 7 -1.58 -16.57 -3.30
CA ASN A 7 -2.22 -17.22 -2.15
C ASN A 7 -1.40 -17.11 -0.85
N ASN A 8 -0.17 -16.57 -0.89
CA ASN A 8 0.64 -16.41 0.32
C ASN A 8 0.77 -14.94 0.75
N SER A 9 0.07 -14.02 0.10
CA SER A 9 0.07 -12.60 0.45
C SER A 9 -0.41 -12.47 1.89
N GLN A 10 0.46 -11.96 2.74
CA GLN A 10 0.16 -11.75 4.15
C GLN A 10 -0.07 -10.26 4.36
N TRP A 11 -1.17 -9.93 5.03
CA TRP A 11 -1.42 -8.57 5.49
C TRP A 11 -0.34 -8.10 6.45
N LEU A 12 0.03 -6.83 6.31
CA LEU A 12 1.07 -6.20 7.12
C LEU A 12 0.43 -5.36 8.22
N LEU A 13 0.10 -6.00 9.34
CA LEU A 13 -0.38 -5.29 10.53
C LEU A 13 0.80 -4.77 11.37
N ALA A 14 1.13 -3.51 11.16
CA ALA A 14 2.10 -2.80 11.98
C ALA A 14 1.51 -2.39 13.34
N LYS A 15 2.35 -2.28 14.36
CA LYS A 15 2.15 -1.27 15.41
C LYS A 15 2.43 0.07 14.72
N ASN A 16 1.54 1.08 14.85
CA ASN A 16 1.65 2.39 14.17
C ASN A 16 3.09 2.82 13.99
N ALA A 17 3.41 3.44 12.86
CA ALA A 17 4.75 3.95 12.58
C ALA A 17 5.30 4.67 13.82
N LYS A 18 6.20 4.00 14.54
CA LYS A 18 6.76 4.53 15.78
C LYS A 18 7.98 5.34 15.40
N LEU A 19 8.02 6.58 15.88
CA LEU A 19 9.23 7.40 15.84
C LEU A 19 10.36 6.65 16.54
N VAL A 20 11.36 6.22 15.77
CA VAL A 20 12.57 5.59 16.30
C VAL A 20 13.67 6.64 16.53
N LYS A 21 13.62 7.77 15.81
CA LYS A 21 14.50 8.93 16.05
C LYS A 21 13.66 10.13 16.47
N LYS A 22 13.91 10.63 17.68
CA LYS A 22 13.48 11.98 18.08
C LYS A 22 14.57 12.96 17.64
N THR A 23 14.54 13.39 16.39
CA THR A 23 15.32 14.57 16.01
C THR A 23 14.69 15.79 16.69
N ALA A 24 15.51 16.70 17.21
CA ALA A 24 15.02 18.02 17.62
C ALA A 24 14.23 18.61 16.43
N ALA A 25 13.08 19.21 16.71
CA ALA A 25 12.21 19.80 15.70
C ALA A 25 12.86 21.04 15.09
N THR A 26 13.94 20.88 14.32
CA THR A 26 14.23 21.82 13.25
C THR A 26 13.08 21.67 12.26
N GLN A 27 12.39 22.77 11.95
CA GLN A 27 11.29 22.82 10.99
C GLN A 27 11.78 22.58 9.56
N ASN A 28 12.41 21.43 9.33
CA ASN A 28 12.87 20.98 8.05
C ASN A 28 11.83 19.98 7.56
N TYR A 29 10.92 20.48 6.71
CA TYR A 29 9.98 19.63 5.99
C TYR A 29 10.76 18.74 5.01
N VAL A 30 10.29 17.50 4.86
CA VAL A 30 10.96 16.49 4.02
C VAL A 30 9.96 15.95 3.03
N THR A 31 10.20 16.11 1.73
CA THR A 31 9.40 15.45 0.69
C THR A 31 9.57 13.95 0.80
N ALA A 32 8.47 13.22 0.96
CA ALA A 32 8.54 11.76 1.08
C ALA A 32 8.79 11.14 -0.31
N THR A 33 9.78 10.26 -0.39
CA THR A 33 10.04 9.45 -1.59
C THR A 33 10.42 8.03 -1.17
N MET A 34 10.20 7.07 -2.08
CA MET A 34 10.63 5.69 -1.90
C MET A 34 11.86 5.46 -2.78
N LYS A 35 13.01 5.21 -2.16
CA LYS A 35 14.28 4.94 -2.84
C LYS A 35 14.52 3.44 -2.96
N MET A 36 14.80 2.97 -4.17
CA MET A 36 15.12 1.57 -4.42
C MET A 36 16.60 1.32 -4.09
N PRO A 37 16.93 0.31 -3.27
CA PRO A 37 18.31 0.01 -2.90
C PRO A 37 19.02 -0.70 -4.05
N SER A 38 20.34 -0.53 -4.14
CA SER A 38 21.15 -1.30 -5.08
C SER A 38 20.96 -2.81 -4.88
N GLY A 39 20.76 -3.55 -5.97
CA GLY A 39 20.43 -4.97 -5.98
C GLY A 39 18.94 -5.29 -5.99
N TYR A 40 18.05 -4.30 -5.79
CA TYR A 40 16.61 -4.48 -6.00
C TYR A 40 16.28 -4.30 -7.49
N THR A 41 16.02 -5.40 -8.19
CA THR A 41 15.71 -5.39 -9.64
C THR A 41 14.38 -6.09 -9.90
N LYS A 42 13.74 -5.80 -11.04
CA LYS A 42 12.51 -6.49 -11.46
C LYS A 42 12.68 -8.02 -11.53
N ALA A 43 13.84 -8.48 -12.00
CA ALA A 43 14.13 -9.92 -12.09
C ALA A 43 14.25 -10.57 -10.71
N SER A 44 14.97 -9.92 -9.78
CA SER A 44 15.10 -10.42 -8.41
C SER A 44 13.75 -10.42 -7.67
N LEU A 45 12.95 -9.36 -7.87
CA LEU A 45 11.61 -9.27 -7.32
C LEU A 45 10.70 -10.37 -7.87
N LEU A 46 10.72 -10.63 -9.17
CA LEU A 46 9.93 -11.74 -9.75
C LEU A 46 10.30 -13.10 -9.14
N GLN A 47 11.59 -13.34 -8.85
CA GLN A 47 12.00 -14.57 -8.16
C GLN A 47 11.48 -14.60 -6.72
N ALA A 48 11.53 -13.47 -6.01
CA ALA A 48 11.01 -13.35 -4.65
C ALA A 48 9.48 -13.53 -4.59
N TYR A 49 8.73 -12.93 -5.52
CA TYR A 49 7.30 -13.13 -5.71
C TYR A 49 6.96 -14.62 -5.90
N LYS A 50 7.79 -15.36 -6.63
CA LYS A 50 7.67 -16.82 -6.81
C LYS A 50 8.10 -17.64 -5.59
N GLY A 51 8.32 -17.00 -4.43
CA GLY A 51 8.76 -17.65 -3.20
C GLY A 51 10.24 -18.05 -3.20
N LYS A 52 11.06 -17.51 -4.12
CA LYS A 52 12.48 -17.85 -4.28
C LYS A 52 13.39 -16.60 -4.17
N PRO A 53 13.32 -15.83 -3.08
CA PRO A 53 14.19 -14.67 -2.89
C PRO A 53 15.65 -15.12 -2.73
N SER A 54 16.59 -14.46 -3.42
CA SER A 54 18.01 -14.69 -3.18
C SER A 54 18.46 -14.01 -1.88
N ALA A 55 19.55 -14.51 -1.27
CA ALA A 55 20.13 -13.87 -0.10
C ALA A 55 20.57 -12.41 -0.38
N SER A 56 21.08 -12.12 -1.58
CA SER A 56 21.46 -10.77 -1.99
C SER A 56 20.24 -9.86 -2.18
N PHE A 57 19.11 -10.38 -2.65
CA PHE A 57 17.87 -9.62 -2.76
C PHE A 57 17.30 -9.29 -1.39
N ILE A 58 17.33 -10.23 -0.44
CA ILE A 58 16.94 -9.96 0.95
C ILE A 58 17.82 -8.86 1.56
N GLN A 59 19.14 -8.90 1.34
CA GLN A 59 20.04 -7.83 1.80
C GLN A 59 19.71 -6.48 1.16
N ALA A 60 19.35 -6.44 -0.13
CA ALA A 60 18.88 -5.22 -0.77
C ALA A 60 17.60 -4.72 -0.10
N CYS A 61 16.61 -5.58 0.14
CA CYS A 61 15.37 -5.23 0.84
C CYS A 61 15.63 -4.66 2.25
N MET A 62 16.55 -5.25 3.01
CA MET A 62 16.99 -4.74 4.32
C MET A 62 17.57 -3.33 4.22
N LYS A 63 18.43 -3.07 3.22
CA LYS A 63 18.95 -1.72 2.94
C LYS A 63 17.82 -0.76 2.54
N GLY A 64 16.83 -1.24 1.79
CA GLY A 64 15.63 -0.49 1.43
C GLY A 64 14.84 -0.03 2.66
N MET A 65 14.61 -0.94 3.61
CA MET A 65 13.96 -0.63 4.89
C MET A 65 14.75 0.39 5.73
N GLU A 66 16.09 0.33 5.70
CA GLU A 66 16.97 1.25 6.42
C GLU A 66 17.07 2.63 5.75
N GLN A 67 17.24 2.74 4.44
CA GLN A 67 17.44 4.04 3.79
C GLN A 67 16.16 4.88 3.66
N ASN A 68 15.00 4.24 3.66
CA ASN A 68 13.70 4.89 3.55
C ASN A 68 13.16 5.22 4.95
N ASP A 69 13.42 6.45 5.42
CA ASP A 69 13.35 6.83 6.83
C ASP A 69 12.23 7.83 7.20
N PHE A 70 11.37 8.20 6.26
CA PHE A 70 10.26 9.14 6.50
C PHE A 70 9.34 8.70 7.64
N SER A 71 9.08 7.40 7.77
CA SER A 71 8.33 6.81 8.90
C SER A 71 8.98 7.00 10.27
N ARG A 72 10.26 7.37 10.32
CA ARG A 72 11.07 7.51 11.54
C ARG A 72 11.42 8.95 11.90
N VAL A 73 11.05 9.92 11.08
CA VAL A 73 11.23 11.36 11.36
C VAL A 73 9.91 11.99 11.80
N SER A 74 9.94 13.03 12.63
CA SER A 74 8.73 13.70 13.12
C SER A 74 8.16 14.72 12.14
N SER A 75 8.98 15.22 11.20
CA SER A 75 8.57 16.18 10.18
C SER A 75 7.53 15.59 9.22
N GLY A 76 6.62 16.44 8.76
CA GLY A 76 5.81 16.18 7.56
C GLY A 76 6.49 16.73 6.30
N GLU A 77 5.77 16.70 5.19
CA GLU A 77 6.18 17.28 3.91
C GLU A 77 5.97 18.79 3.86
N SER A 78 5.10 19.32 4.72
CA SER A 78 4.84 20.76 4.82
C SER A 78 4.21 21.14 6.17
N LYS A 79 4.05 22.45 6.40
CA LYS A 79 3.32 22.97 7.56
C LYS A 79 1.86 22.51 7.58
N ALA A 80 1.26 22.31 6.40
CA ALA A 80 -0.13 21.87 6.28
C ALA A 80 -0.35 20.48 6.90
N ASP A 81 0.69 19.63 6.96
CA ASP A 81 0.60 18.30 7.56
C ASP A 81 0.43 18.32 9.09
N GLN A 82 0.51 19.50 9.72
CA GLN A 82 0.17 19.69 11.13
C GLN A 82 -1.34 19.68 11.40
N LYS A 83 -2.17 19.78 10.34
CA LYS A 83 -3.63 19.67 10.48
C LYS A 83 -4.01 18.34 11.12
N MET A 84 -5.02 18.37 11.98
CA MET A 84 -5.55 17.20 12.65
C MET A 84 -6.70 16.63 11.82
N ILE A 85 -6.65 15.33 11.54
CA ILE A 85 -7.63 14.61 10.74
C ILE A 85 -8.33 13.55 11.60
N ASN A 86 -9.63 13.35 11.36
CA ASN A 86 -10.40 12.28 11.98
C ASN A 86 -10.43 11.07 11.05
N LEU A 87 -9.75 9.98 11.42
CA LEU A 87 -9.64 8.81 10.55
C LEU A 87 -10.97 8.07 10.33
N ALA A 88 -11.98 8.32 11.18
CA ALA A 88 -13.31 7.75 11.01
C ALA A 88 -14.25 8.62 10.16
N ASP A 89 -13.80 9.82 9.78
CA ASP A 89 -14.60 10.82 9.07
C ASP A 89 -13.67 11.77 8.32
N LEU A 90 -12.97 11.22 7.30
CA LEU A 90 -12.10 12.01 6.44
C LEU A 90 -12.94 12.77 5.43
N SER A 91 -12.65 14.06 5.27
CA SER A 91 -13.21 14.82 4.16
C SER A 91 -12.68 14.31 2.82
N ALA A 92 -13.42 14.56 1.73
CA ALA A 92 -12.99 14.15 0.38
C ALA A 92 -11.62 14.71 -0.03
N SER A 93 -11.26 15.91 0.45
CA SER A 93 -9.95 16.52 0.17
C SER A 93 -8.82 15.87 0.97
N GLU A 94 -9.05 15.50 2.24
CA GLU A 94 -8.07 14.75 3.04
C GLU A 94 -7.86 13.35 2.49
N GLN A 95 -8.95 12.69 2.09
CA GLN A 95 -8.93 11.37 1.48
C GLN A 95 -8.12 11.40 0.15
N LYS A 96 -8.40 12.38 -0.72
CA LYS A 96 -7.64 12.59 -1.96
C LYS A 96 -6.17 12.92 -1.70
N GLU A 97 -5.85 13.72 -0.68
CA GLU A 97 -4.47 14.02 -0.30
C GLU A 97 -3.69 12.76 0.11
N LEU A 98 -4.32 11.84 0.86
CA LEU A 98 -3.71 10.56 1.24
C LEU A 98 -3.54 9.62 0.02
N ALA A 99 -4.50 9.61 -0.90
CA ALA A 99 -4.40 8.88 -2.16
C ALA A 99 -3.25 9.41 -3.03
N GLU A 100 -3.13 10.72 -3.19
CA GLU A 100 -2.05 11.34 -3.97
C GLU A 100 -0.67 11.13 -3.31
N PHE A 101 -0.61 11.20 -1.98
CA PHE A 101 0.60 10.90 -1.21
C PHE A 101 1.08 9.46 -1.42
N SER A 102 0.19 8.48 -1.24
CA SER A 102 0.53 7.06 -1.45
C SER A 102 0.91 6.76 -2.90
N LEU A 103 0.19 7.34 -3.86
CA LEU A 103 0.49 7.22 -5.28
C LEU A 103 1.86 7.82 -5.64
N CYS A 104 2.23 8.96 -5.05
CA CYS A 104 3.54 9.57 -5.23
C CYS A 104 4.66 8.62 -4.78
N LEU A 105 4.50 7.97 -3.62
CA LEU A 105 5.47 6.99 -3.12
C LEU A 105 5.60 5.79 -4.05
N ILE A 106 4.48 5.21 -4.48
CA ILE A 106 4.46 4.09 -5.44
C ILE A 106 5.16 4.49 -6.74
N ASN A 107 4.81 5.65 -7.31
CA ASN A 107 5.38 6.12 -8.56
C ASN A 107 6.86 6.49 -8.46
N SER A 108 7.32 6.97 -7.29
CA SER A 108 8.74 7.21 -7.04
C SER A 108 9.56 5.92 -7.07
N ALA A 109 9.02 4.80 -6.56
CA ALA A 109 9.66 3.49 -6.67
C ALA A 109 9.58 2.93 -8.10
N ARG A 110 8.40 3.03 -8.74
CA ARG A 110 8.17 2.54 -10.12
C ARG A 110 9.12 3.18 -11.12
N SER A 111 9.36 4.49 -11.03
CA SER A 111 10.25 5.20 -11.95
C SER A 111 11.70 4.69 -11.89
N GLN A 112 12.20 4.37 -10.70
CA GLN A 112 13.55 3.81 -10.50
C GLN A 112 13.70 2.39 -11.07
N LEU A 113 12.59 1.68 -11.32
CA LEU A 113 12.56 0.37 -11.99
C LEU A 113 12.23 0.47 -13.49
N GLY A 114 12.11 1.68 -14.03
CA GLY A 114 11.73 1.93 -15.42
C GLY A 114 10.30 1.48 -15.73
N LEU A 115 9.39 1.59 -14.77
CA LEU A 115 7.99 1.21 -14.91
C LEU A 115 7.11 2.44 -15.17
N LYS A 116 6.01 2.26 -15.91
CA LYS A 116 5.04 3.33 -16.17
C LYS A 116 4.41 3.79 -14.85
N PRO A 117 4.21 5.10 -14.63
CA PRO A 117 3.53 5.58 -13.43
C PRO A 117 2.06 5.12 -13.43
N TRP A 118 1.54 4.79 -12.25
CA TRP A 118 0.11 4.65 -12.00
C TRP A 118 -0.59 6.02 -12.00
N VAL A 119 -1.90 5.99 -12.18
CA VAL A 119 -2.72 7.20 -12.39
C VAL A 119 -3.84 7.23 -11.36
N TYR A 120 -4.01 8.36 -10.67
CA TYR A 120 -5.16 8.55 -9.78
C TYR A 120 -6.46 8.53 -10.57
N SER A 121 -7.50 7.91 -10.02
CA SER A 121 -8.84 7.81 -10.61
C SER A 121 -9.89 8.02 -9.54
N SER A 122 -10.85 8.93 -9.79
CA SER A 122 -11.98 9.12 -8.88
C SER A 122 -12.91 7.90 -8.86
N GLY A 123 -12.99 7.16 -9.96
CA GLY A 123 -13.67 5.87 -10.02
C GLY A 123 -13.05 4.82 -9.11
N VAL A 124 -11.73 4.66 -9.16
CA VAL A 124 -11.02 3.73 -8.26
C VAL A 124 -11.07 4.20 -6.81
N GLU A 125 -11.04 5.51 -6.55
CA GLU A 125 -11.25 6.07 -5.21
C GLU A 125 -12.65 5.69 -4.67
N SER A 126 -13.69 5.76 -5.50
CA SER A 126 -15.04 5.33 -5.13
C SER A 126 -15.14 3.83 -4.85
N LEU A 127 -14.43 3.01 -5.63
CA LEU A 127 -14.26 1.58 -5.37
C LEU A 127 -13.55 1.34 -4.04
N ALA A 128 -12.45 2.05 -3.76
CA ALA A 128 -11.71 1.93 -2.51
C ALA A 128 -12.59 2.25 -1.30
N ASN A 129 -13.40 3.30 -1.37
CA ASN A 129 -14.37 3.61 -0.33
C ASN A 129 -15.43 2.51 -0.14
N SER A 130 -15.88 1.89 -1.24
CA SER A 130 -16.83 0.78 -1.16
C SER A 130 -16.21 -0.49 -0.56
N ILE A 131 -14.93 -0.77 -0.84
CA ILE A 131 -14.21 -1.87 -0.22
C ILE A 131 -14.04 -1.61 1.29
N ALA A 132 -13.62 -0.41 1.69
CA ALA A 132 -13.52 -0.07 3.11
C ALA A 132 -14.85 -0.24 3.86
N GLN A 133 -15.97 0.18 3.26
CA GLN A 133 -17.31 -0.04 3.82
C GLN A 133 -17.65 -1.53 3.99
N GLU A 134 -17.28 -2.38 3.03
CA GLU A 134 -17.47 -3.83 3.15
C GLU A 134 -16.68 -4.41 4.33
N TYR A 135 -15.46 -3.92 4.59
CA TYR A 135 -14.70 -4.32 5.78
C TYR A 135 -15.41 -3.88 7.07
N GLU A 136 -15.81 -2.61 7.19
CA GLU A 136 -16.42 -2.08 8.40
C GLU A 136 -17.77 -2.73 8.73
N GLN A 137 -18.65 -2.87 7.74
CA GLN A 137 -20.00 -3.42 7.93
C GLN A 137 -19.98 -4.90 8.33
N ASN A 138 -18.90 -5.62 7.98
CA ASN A 138 -18.75 -7.05 8.27
C ASN A 138 -17.78 -7.32 9.44
N GLY A 139 -17.36 -6.26 10.16
CA GLY A 139 -16.41 -6.38 11.27
C GLY A 139 -15.08 -6.99 10.87
N LYS A 140 -14.66 -6.79 9.61
CA LYS A 140 -13.41 -7.30 9.05
C LYS A 140 -12.30 -6.27 9.16
N SER A 141 -11.05 -6.72 9.19
CA SER A 141 -9.87 -5.88 9.21
C SER A 141 -8.62 -6.65 8.80
N ILE A 142 -7.52 -5.92 8.63
CA ILE A 142 -6.15 -6.44 8.54
C ILE A 142 -5.77 -7.43 9.67
N LYS A 143 -6.52 -7.57 10.78
CA LYS A 143 -6.23 -8.59 11.81
C LYS A 143 -6.70 -9.99 11.44
N ASP A 144 -7.63 -10.12 10.51
CA ASP A 144 -8.41 -11.35 10.33
C ASP A 144 -7.67 -12.48 9.65
N GLY A 145 -6.41 -12.32 9.30
CA GLY A 145 -5.70 -13.45 8.75
C GLY A 145 -5.87 -13.63 7.23
N ASP A 146 -6.53 -12.70 6.52
CA ASP A 146 -6.64 -12.66 5.06
C ASP A 146 -7.26 -11.33 4.58
N HIS A 147 -7.18 -11.07 3.28
CA HIS A 147 -8.05 -10.13 2.60
C HIS A 147 -9.51 -10.56 2.69
N TYR A 148 -10.44 -9.60 2.81
CA TYR A 148 -11.86 -9.88 2.78
C TYR A 148 -12.38 -10.02 1.34
N VAL A 149 -11.93 -11.08 0.64
CA VAL A 149 -12.20 -11.32 -0.79
C VAL A 149 -13.69 -11.24 -1.13
N ALA A 150 -14.56 -11.79 -0.28
CA ALA A 150 -16.00 -11.73 -0.51
C ALA A 150 -16.54 -10.29 -0.54
N GLY A 151 -16.03 -9.39 0.29
CA GLY A 151 -16.37 -7.97 0.28
C GLY A 151 -15.78 -7.24 -0.93
N ILE A 152 -14.50 -7.51 -1.25
CA ILE A 152 -13.82 -6.95 -2.42
C ILE A 152 -14.59 -7.27 -3.71
N VAL A 153 -14.98 -8.54 -3.91
CA VAL A 153 -15.74 -8.99 -5.09
C VAL A 153 -17.11 -8.30 -5.17
N ARG A 154 -17.83 -8.16 -4.05
CA ARG A 154 -19.11 -7.43 -4.03
C ARG A 154 -18.93 -5.96 -4.39
N ALA A 155 -17.92 -5.29 -3.86
CA ALA A 155 -17.61 -3.90 -4.18
C ALA A 155 -17.23 -3.75 -5.66
N CYS A 156 -16.34 -4.59 -6.19
CA CYS A 156 -15.98 -4.62 -7.61
C CYS A 156 -17.22 -4.76 -8.50
N LYS A 157 -18.12 -5.71 -8.19
CA LYS A 157 -19.35 -5.93 -8.96
C LYS A 157 -20.28 -4.72 -8.90
N LYS A 158 -20.46 -4.10 -7.73
CA LYS A 158 -21.24 -2.86 -7.56
C LYS A 158 -20.72 -1.72 -8.45
N HIS A 159 -19.41 -1.69 -8.68
CA HIS A 159 -18.73 -0.71 -9.51
C HIS A 159 -18.62 -1.12 -10.99
N GLY A 160 -19.11 -2.29 -11.39
CA GLY A 160 -19.09 -2.71 -12.79
C GLY A 160 -17.88 -3.52 -13.23
N LEU A 161 -17.13 -4.05 -12.27
CA LEU A 161 -16.02 -4.98 -12.47
C LEU A 161 -16.46 -6.41 -12.12
N GLU A 162 -16.44 -7.31 -13.09
CA GLU A 162 -16.72 -8.74 -12.93
C GLU A 162 -15.40 -9.47 -12.59
N LEU A 163 -15.02 -9.41 -11.32
CA LEU A 163 -13.87 -10.07 -10.73
C LEU A 163 -14.33 -11.08 -9.68
N ASN A 164 -13.65 -12.22 -9.57
CA ASN A 164 -14.05 -13.33 -8.69
C ASN A 164 -13.06 -13.59 -7.53
N ASP A 165 -12.03 -12.76 -7.39
CA ASP A 165 -10.97 -12.88 -6.38
C ASP A 165 -10.36 -11.50 -6.10
N ASN A 166 -9.34 -11.43 -5.24
CA ASN A 166 -8.56 -10.22 -5.04
C ASN A 166 -7.56 -10.00 -6.18
N TYR A 167 -7.90 -9.04 -7.05
CA TYR A 167 -7.07 -8.55 -8.15
C TYR A 167 -6.76 -7.05 -8.02
N VAL A 168 -7.18 -6.42 -6.93
CA VAL A 168 -7.24 -4.95 -6.85
C VAL A 168 -6.74 -4.37 -5.55
N GLU A 169 -6.63 -5.14 -4.47
CA GLU A 169 -6.29 -4.61 -3.14
C GLU A 169 -4.95 -5.14 -2.65
N ASP A 170 -4.00 -4.23 -2.47
CA ASP A 170 -2.93 -4.40 -1.50
C ASP A 170 -3.38 -3.81 -0.15
N MET A 171 -2.99 -4.43 0.97
CA MET A 171 -3.44 -4.00 2.29
C MET A 171 -2.29 -3.97 3.31
N ALA A 172 -2.19 -2.85 4.01
CA ALA A 172 -1.39 -2.73 5.22
C ALA A 172 -2.26 -2.14 6.33
N GLY A 173 -1.80 -2.11 7.57
CA GLY A 173 -2.62 -1.54 8.62
C GLY A 173 -1.86 -1.23 9.89
N PHE A 174 -2.54 -0.56 10.81
CA PHE A 174 -1.97 -0.17 12.08
C PHE A 174 -2.96 -0.19 13.23
N SER A 175 -2.44 -0.34 14.47
CA SER A 175 -3.26 -0.32 15.68
C SER A 175 -3.07 0.93 16.53
N THR A 176 -4.15 1.70 16.70
CA THR A 176 -4.17 2.87 17.57
C THR A 176 -5.51 3.06 18.26
N ASN A 177 -5.47 3.58 19.48
CA ASN A 177 -6.66 4.05 20.18
C ASN A 177 -7.00 5.51 19.81
N LYS A 178 -6.14 6.20 19.06
CA LYS A 178 -6.39 7.56 18.58
C LYS A 178 -7.50 7.54 17.51
N LYS A 179 -8.48 8.43 17.64
CA LYS A 179 -9.44 8.74 16.57
C LYS A 179 -8.93 9.87 15.67
N ILE A 180 -8.22 10.82 16.27
CA ILE A 180 -7.69 12.00 15.62
C ILE A 180 -6.16 11.91 15.66
N MET A 181 -5.51 12.18 14.53
CA MET A 181 -4.04 12.30 14.43
C MET A 181 -3.67 13.41 13.44
N SER A 182 -2.42 13.84 13.42
CA SER A 182 -2.01 14.79 12.38
C SER A 182 -1.91 14.10 11.02
N MET A 183 -2.10 14.86 9.95
CA MET A 183 -1.86 14.38 8.59
C MET A 183 -0.44 13.82 8.44
N ALA A 184 0.57 14.44 9.08
CA ALA A 184 1.93 13.92 9.13
C ALA A 184 2.01 12.51 9.77
N GLU A 185 1.25 12.26 10.85
CA GLU A 185 1.20 10.94 11.49
C GLU A 185 0.58 9.89 10.56
N MET A 186 -0.50 10.23 9.86
CA MET A 186 -1.14 9.33 8.90
C MET A 186 -0.23 9.04 7.69
N LYS A 187 0.40 10.07 7.11
CA LYS A 187 1.38 9.91 6.02
C LYS A 187 2.55 9.01 6.42
N ARG A 188 3.02 9.05 7.67
CA ARG A 188 4.03 8.10 8.16
C ARG A 188 3.53 6.67 8.25
N ASN A 189 2.28 6.45 8.65
CA ASN A 189 1.68 5.12 8.64
C ASN A 189 1.57 4.56 7.22
N ILE A 190 1.10 5.36 6.26
CA ILE A 190 1.07 5.00 4.83
C ILE A 190 2.47 4.68 4.33
N TYR A 191 3.45 5.55 4.60
CA TYR A 191 4.84 5.36 4.18
C TYR A 191 5.40 4.05 4.72
N PHE A 192 5.16 3.76 6.00
CA PHE A 192 5.63 2.51 6.60
C PHE A 192 4.96 1.31 5.93
N GLY A 193 3.62 1.30 5.81
CA GLY A 193 2.89 0.20 5.14
C GLY A 193 3.39 -0.07 3.72
N LEU A 194 3.54 0.96 2.89
CA LEU A 194 4.09 0.82 1.53
C LEU A 194 5.53 0.30 1.55
N LYS A 195 6.37 0.81 2.45
CA LYS A 195 7.75 0.35 2.57
C LYS A 195 7.82 -1.12 2.99
N GLN A 196 6.94 -1.57 3.89
CA GLN A 196 6.83 -2.97 4.26
C GLN A 196 6.47 -3.85 3.06
N MET A 197 5.44 -3.47 2.31
CA MET A 197 5.00 -4.19 1.11
C MET A 197 6.10 -4.25 0.05
N ILE A 198 6.72 -3.12 -0.27
CA ILE A 198 7.76 -2.99 -1.31
C ILE A 198 9.00 -3.84 -0.98
N PHE A 199 9.45 -3.84 0.27
CA PHE A 199 10.67 -4.57 0.68
C PHE A 199 10.38 -5.94 1.31
N GLY A 200 9.11 -6.34 1.33
CA GLY A 200 8.63 -7.61 1.84
C GLY A 200 8.89 -7.89 3.30
N PHE A 201 8.73 -6.86 4.14
CA PHE A 201 9.01 -6.89 5.56
C PHE A 201 7.73 -7.07 6.40
N ALA A 202 7.61 -8.25 7.02
CA ALA A 202 6.50 -8.69 7.86
C ALA A 202 6.63 -8.30 9.36
N GLY A 203 7.60 -7.47 9.73
CA GLY A 203 7.77 -7.05 11.12
C GLY A 203 6.73 -6.01 11.55
N ALA A 204 6.28 -6.07 12.79
CA ALA A 204 5.28 -5.16 13.32
C ALA A 204 5.79 -3.73 13.54
N GLY A 205 7.11 -3.47 13.46
CA GLY A 205 7.63 -2.13 13.66
C GLY A 205 9.05 -1.93 13.15
N GLU A 206 9.42 -0.65 13.00
CA GLU A 206 10.72 -0.20 12.50
C GLU A 206 11.93 -0.75 13.26
N ASN A 207 11.80 -1.07 14.55
CA ASN A 207 12.89 -1.63 15.35
C ASN A 207 13.25 -3.07 14.95
N GLN A 208 12.35 -3.78 14.27
CA GLN A 208 12.56 -5.16 13.85
C GLN A 208 13.18 -5.27 12.45
N ARG A 209 13.46 -4.15 11.75
CA ARG A 209 13.95 -4.16 10.37
C ARG A 209 15.31 -4.83 10.17
N ASN A 210 16.08 -5.03 11.23
CA ASN A 210 17.36 -5.75 11.16
C ASN A 210 17.20 -7.27 11.27
N ASP A 211 15.99 -7.75 11.57
CA ASP A 211 15.69 -9.18 11.63
C ASP A 211 15.41 -9.74 10.24
N LYS A 212 16.38 -10.49 9.72
CA LYS A 212 16.30 -11.12 8.40
C LYS A 212 15.11 -12.09 8.27
N SER A 213 14.66 -12.72 9.35
CA SER A 213 13.55 -13.69 9.32
C SER A 213 12.19 -13.07 9.01
N LEU A 214 12.10 -11.74 9.12
CA LEU A 214 10.89 -10.97 8.81
C LEU A 214 10.82 -10.50 7.35
N TYR A 215 11.81 -10.82 6.51
CA TYR A 215 11.79 -10.53 5.07
C TYR A 215 11.31 -11.76 4.31
N ARG A 216 10.00 -11.81 3.99
CA ARG A 216 9.36 -13.06 3.53
C ARG A 216 8.09 -12.91 2.68
N GLU A 217 7.60 -11.70 2.44
CA GLU A 217 6.31 -11.46 1.79
C GLU A 217 6.53 -10.49 0.61
N TRP A 218 6.64 -10.96 -0.63
CA TRP A 218 6.86 -10.07 -1.79
C TRP A 218 5.69 -10.10 -2.78
N GLU A 219 4.53 -10.60 -2.38
CA GLU A 219 3.37 -10.66 -3.26
C GLU A 219 2.81 -9.27 -3.50
N HIS A 220 2.73 -8.44 -2.45
CA HIS A 220 2.37 -7.03 -2.57
C HIS A 220 3.37 -6.25 -3.45
N ALA A 221 4.68 -6.48 -3.27
CA ALA A 221 5.69 -5.85 -4.13
C ALA A 221 5.50 -6.26 -5.61
N GLY A 222 5.22 -7.54 -5.86
CA GLY A 222 4.93 -8.02 -7.21
C GLY A 222 3.73 -7.32 -7.84
N ASP A 223 2.67 -7.06 -7.06
CA ASP A 223 1.47 -6.35 -7.50
C ASP A 223 1.73 -4.86 -7.74
N LEU A 224 2.26 -4.14 -6.75
CA LEU A 224 2.63 -2.72 -6.85
C LEU A 224 3.52 -2.39 -8.05
N PHE A 225 4.34 -3.35 -8.48
CA PHE A 225 5.25 -3.19 -9.61
C PHE A 225 4.81 -3.90 -10.89
N ASN A 226 3.69 -4.63 -10.89
CA ASN A 226 3.27 -5.49 -11.99
C ASN A 226 4.45 -6.36 -12.49
N THR A 227 5.05 -7.15 -11.60
CA THR A 227 6.20 -8.04 -11.90
C THR A 227 5.90 -9.46 -11.44
N GLN A 228 4.76 -9.99 -11.86
CA GLN A 228 4.21 -11.27 -11.39
C GLN A 228 4.52 -12.43 -12.36
N GLY A 229 5.23 -12.15 -13.47
CA GLY A 229 5.59 -13.14 -14.49
C GLY A 229 4.52 -13.25 -15.56
N SER A 230 3.94 -12.11 -15.89
CA SER A 230 2.66 -11.93 -16.52
C SER A 230 2.83 -11.27 -17.90
N ARG A 231 1.91 -11.50 -18.85
CA ARG A 231 1.94 -10.78 -20.14
C ARG A 231 1.69 -9.27 -20.03
N HIS A 232 1.21 -8.82 -18.87
CA HIS A 232 0.90 -7.42 -18.56
C HIS A 232 1.93 -6.82 -17.57
N ASP A 233 3.07 -7.51 -17.38
CA ASP A 233 4.11 -7.02 -16.49
C ASP A 233 4.62 -5.64 -16.95
N GLY A 234 4.72 -4.72 -15.99
CA GLY A 234 5.14 -3.33 -16.19
C GLY A 234 4.08 -2.38 -16.74
N ASP A 235 2.84 -2.84 -16.93
CA ASP A 235 1.70 -1.95 -17.21
C ASP A 235 1.44 -1.00 -16.05
N TYR A 236 0.53 -0.05 -16.27
CA TYR A 236 0.06 0.88 -15.24
C TYR A 236 -1.34 0.51 -14.76
N ASN A 237 -1.65 0.93 -13.54
CA ASN A 237 -2.95 0.75 -12.90
C ASN A 237 -3.56 2.13 -12.64
N TYR A 238 -4.89 2.16 -12.58
CA TYR A 238 -5.65 3.28 -12.01
C TYR A 238 -5.74 3.08 -10.50
N TYR A 239 -5.62 4.15 -9.73
CA TYR A 239 -5.37 4.05 -8.29
C TYR A 239 -6.34 4.89 -7.45
N GLY A 240 -6.70 4.35 -6.30
CA GLY A 240 -7.42 4.99 -5.22
C GLY A 240 -6.97 4.42 -3.87
N PHE A 241 -7.26 5.15 -2.80
CA PHE A 241 -6.87 4.76 -1.45
C PHE A 241 -8.10 4.81 -0.54
N SER A 242 -8.14 4.02 0.54
CA SER A 242 -9.15 4.20 1.59
C SER A 242 -8.67 3.62 2.91
N ILE A 243 -9.40 3.93 3.98
CA ILE A 243 -9.13 3.39 5.31
C ILE A 243 -10.43 2.83 5.86
N SER A 244 -10.39 1.61 6.40
CA SER A 244 -11.46 1.03 7.21
C SER A 244 -11.05 0.93 8.67
N LYS A 245 -12.03 0.99 9.58
CA LYS A 245 -11.79 0.81 11.00
C LYS A 245 -12.63 -0.29 11.64
N THR A 246 -11.95 -1.19 12.35
CA THR A 246 -12.59 -2.21 13.22
C THR A 246 -11.94 -2.19 14.60
N GLY A 247 -12.69 -1.72 15.61
CA GLY A 247 -12.18 -1.53 16.96
C GLY A 247 -11.04 -0.49 17.00
N ASN A 248 -9.83 -0.92 17.38
CA ASN A 248 -8.63 -0.09 17.43
C ASN A 248 -7.68 -0.30 16.23
N ILE A 249 -8.20 -0.86 15.14
CA ILE A 249 -7.44 -1.20 13.94
C ILE A 249 -7.93 -0.39 12.78
N TYR A 250 -6.95 0.16 12.07
CA TYR A 250 -7.12 0.84 10.81
C TYR A 250 -6.46 -0.01 9.74
N SER A 251 -7.26 -0.48 8.79
CA SER A 251 -6.77 -1.14 7.57
C SER A 251 -6.65 -0.07 6.49
N MET A 252 -5.50 0.01 5.83
CA MET A 252 -5.22 0.91 4.72
C MET A 252 -5.32 0.09 3.43
N HIS A 253 -6.25 0.48 2.56
CA HIS A 253 -6.55 -0.21 1.31
C HIS A 253 -5.90 0.56 0.17
N PHE A 254 -4.91 -0.05 -0.46
CA PHE A 254 -4.22 0.48 -1.64
C PHE A 254 -4.86 -0.17 -2.86
N ILE A 255 -5.85 0.51 -3.43
CA ILE A 255 -6.66 -0.06 -4.49
C ILE A 255 -6.10 0.33 -5.84
N SER A 256 -5.78 -0.67 -6.65
CA SER A 256 -5.32 -0.49 -8.00
C SER A 256 -6.16 -1.35 -8.96
N VAL A 257 -6.66 -0.74 -10.03
CA VAL A 257 -7.36 -1.47 -11.11
C VAL A 257 -6.44 -1.48 -12.32
N PRO A 258 -5.92 -2.64 -12.74
CA PRO A 258 -5.02 -2.69 -13.88
C PRO A 258 -5.65 -2.14 -15.16
N SER A 259 -4.87 -1.38 -15.95
CA SER A 259 -5.39 -0.78 -17.19
C SER A 259 -5.96 -1.82 -18.17
N PHE A 260 -5.40 -3.02 -18.24
CA PHE A 260 -5.96 -4.10 -19.07
C PHE A 260 -7.33 -4.61 -18.55
N VAL A 261 -7.60 -4.53 -17.24
CA VAL A 261 -8.91 -4.88 -16.68
C VAL A 261 -9.94 -3.86 -17.13
N VAL A 262 -9.60 -2.56 -17.02
CA VAL A 262 -10.44 -1.46 -17.47
C VAL A 262 -10.75 -1.55 -18.97
N ASN A 263 -9.78 -1.97 -19.79
CA ASN A 263 -9.93 -2.08 -21.24
C ASN A 263 -10.52 -3.41 -21.73
N SER A 264 -10.88 -4.32 -20.83
CA SER A 264 -11.39 -5.65 -21.19
C SER A 264 -12.90 -5.72 -21.04
N SER A 265 -13.62 -6.10 -22.11
CA SER A 265 -15.05 -6.39 -22.03
C SER A 265 -15.39 -7.66 -21.23
N GLU A 266 -14.39 -8.52 -20.97
CA GLU A 266 -14.53 -9.67 -20.07
C GLU A 266 -14.79 -9.18 -18.64
N TYR A 267 -13.96 -8.24 -18.17
CA TYR A 267 -13.92 -7.81 -16.77
C TYR A 267 -14.67 -6.49 -16.50
N ASN A 268 -14.65 -5.54 -17.42
CA ASN A 268 -15.29 -4.24 -17.27
C ASN A 268 -16.64 -4.23 -18.01
N LYS A 269 -17.74 -4.15 -17.27
CA LYS A 269 -19.10 -4.01 -17.83
C LYS A 269 -19.55 -2.56 -17.90
N ASN A 270 -19.17 -1.75 -16.91
CA ASN A 270 -19.53 -0.33 -16.84
C ASN A 270 -18.70 0.48 -15.84
N PHE A 271 -17.56 -0.04 -15.35
CA PHE A 271 -16.64 0.67 -14.49
C PHE A 271 -16.12 1.94 -15.17
N LYS A 272 -16.13 3.02 -14.40
CA LYS A 272 -15.65 4.34 -14.83
C LYS A 272 -14.40 4.66 -14.04
N ILE A 273 -13.35 5.10 -14.73
CA ILE A 273 -12.15 5.69 -14.13
C ILE A 273 -12.33 7.16 -13.82
#